data_AF-A0A938IR98-F1
#
_entry.id   AF-A0A938IR98-F1
#
_cell.length_a   1.000
_cell.length_b   1.000
_cell.length_c   1.000
_cell.angle_alpha   90.00
_cell.angle_beta   90.00
_cell.angle_gamma   90.00
#
_symmetry.space_group_name_H-M   'P 1'
#
loop_
_entity.id
_entity.type
_entity.pdbx_description
1 polymer ?
#
loop_
_entity_poly.entity_id
_entity_poly.type
_entity_poly.pdbx_seq_one_letter_code
_entity_poly.pdbx_strand_id
1 'polypeptide(L)'
;MSMFGTRVRAVAFSGRMSVSFARVGCLIALFAVRGFAAPPVAVELATEPGFPLGGERRWIETLQALPDVSIRVRAIQSGDRPEVRAAGSSFEVVGILTSTNQLRLKGATFGLSDRAAIAKWLDRLRAEGADGLTAPRGPFGMTADQLTALHDRLRPAVGGPTKETALDLFVRRIGERSGSSVSIDDGVRDDVRRARVPDEFEKLSCGTALAAALRNAGLVATIERRGGETAIRVTRADRATEYWPVGYAPESSPRAVAPSLFTYLQVEINDTPLAETLAAIQPRLGLPLVIDHNSLAREGIELDAARVRIPSERTYYKRILDRALGQAKLRAEIRVDEAGTAFLWITTLRRGD
;
A
#
# COMPACT_ATOMS: atom_id res chain seq x y z
N MET A 1 59.80 -42.56 -1.00
CA MET A 1 60.14 -42.64 0.44
C MET A 1 58.98 -43.34 1.14
N SER A 2 59.23 -44.54 1.66
CA SER A 2 58.60 -45.22 2.82
C SER A 2 57.36 -44.53 3.44
N MET A 3 56.23 -45.20 3.76
CA MET A 3 56.10 -46.42 4.55
C MET A 3 54.65 -46.96 4.54
N PHE A 4 54.56 -48.29 4.56
CA PHE A 4 53.71 -49.16 5.40
C PHE A 4 52.20 -48.92 5.56
N GLY A 5 51.45 -49.94 5.11
CA GLY A 5 50.20 -50.33 5.76
C GLY A 5 50.44 -51.13 7.04
N THR A 6 49.42 -51.21 7.90
CA THR A 6 49.27 -52.25 8.93
C THR A 6 47.79 -52.49 9.23
N ARG A 7 47.47 -53.78 9.40
CA ARG A 7 46.15 -54.38 9.60
C ARG A 7 45.65 -54.29 11.06
N VAL A 8 44.32 -54.17 11.18
CA VAL A 8 43.36 -54.94 12.01
C VAL A 8 43.63 -55.09 13.53
N ARG A 9 42.67 -54.65 14.36
CA ARG A 9 41.86 -55.52 15.24
C ARG A 9 40.69 -54.80 15.90
N ALA A 10 39.55 -55.49 15.88
CA ALA A 10 38.33 -55.15 16.59
C ALA A 10 38.47 -55.39 18.10
N VAL A 11 37.83 -54.54 18.90
CA VAL A 11 37.46 -54.82 20.29
C VAL A 11 35.98 -54.46 20.44
N ALA A 12 35.18 -55.48 20.78
CA ALA A 12 33.79 -55.33 21.14
C ALA A 12 33.67 -54.67 22.52
N PHE A 13 32.74 -53.73 22.67
CA PHE A 13 32.30 -53.28 23.97
C PHE A 13 30.77 -53.22 24.01
N SER A 14 30.19 -54.19 24.73
CA SER A 14 28.80 -54.18 25.14
C SER A 14 28.62 -53.16 26.26
N GLY A 15 27.78 -52.15 26.05
CA GLY A 15 27.38 -51.18 27.08
C GLY A 15 25.87 -51.01 27.07
N ARG A 16 25.22 -51.44 28.15
CA ARG A 16 23.77 -51.49 28.36
C ARG A 16 23.10 -50.11 28.25
N MET A 17 21.86 -50.16 27.72
CA MET A 17 20.85 -49.10 27.77
C MET A 17 20.68 -48.53 29.17
N SER A 18 20.69 -47.20 29.27
CA SER A 18 19.99 -46.44 30.30
C SER A 18 19.29 -45.28 29.61
N VAL A 19 18.00 -45.45 29.31
CA VAL A 19 17.14 -44.42 28.73
C VAL A 19 16.64 -43.54 29.86
N SER A 20 17.33 -42.43 30.12
CA SER A 20 16.79 -41.36 30.95
C SER A 20 15.71 -40.61 30.17
N PHE A 21 14.45 -40.87 30.49
CA PHE A 21 13.31 -40.04 30.08
C PHE A 21 13.42 -38.67 30.73
N ALA A 22 14.07 -37.72 30.04
CA ALA A 22 13.94 -36.30 30.37
C ALA A 22 12.55 -35.83 29.90
N ARG A 23 11.63 -35.66 30.85
CA ARG A 23 10.34 -34.99 30.64
C ARG A 23 10.60 -33.52 30.29
N VAL A 24 10.66 -33.20 29.00
CA VAL A 24 10.55 -31.82 28.51
C VAL A 24 9.07 -31.44 28.65
N GLY A 25 8.75 -30.74 29.74
CA GLY A 25 7.45 -30.08 29.91
C GLY A 25 7.32 -28.99 28.86
N CYS A 26 6.51 -29.24 27.83
CA CYS A 26 6.11 -28.24 26.85
C CYS A 26 5.19 -27.24 27.56
N LEU A 27 5.74 -26.11 28.00
CA LEU A 27 4.98 -24.98 28.50
C LEU A 27 4.35 -24.29 27.27
N ILE A 28 3.12 -24.66 26.93
CA ILE A 28 2.32 -23.95 25.94
C ILE A 28 1.97 -22.60 26.57
N ALA A 29 2.75 -21.57 26.24
CA ALA A 29 2.38 -20.19 26.50
C ALA A 29 1.20 -19.86 25.60
N LEU A 30 -0.01 -19.97 26.15
CA LEU A 30 -1.22 -19.36 25.60
C LEU A 30 -0.98 -17.85 25.54
N PHE A 31 -0.54 -17.35 24.38
CA PHE A 31 -0.68 -15.94 24.06
C PHE A 31 -2.17 -15.65 24.00
N ALA A 32 -2.70 -15.10 25.08
CA ALA A 32 -4.01 -14.47 25.06
C ALA A 32 -3.92 -13.32 24.05
N VAL A 33 -4.52 -13.51 22.89
CA VAL A 33 -4.86 -12.41 21.99
C VAL A 33 -5.77 -11.50 22.81
N ARG A 34 -5.24 -10.36 23.27
CA ARG A 34 -6.07 -9.27 23.77
C ARG A 34 -6.91 -8.82 22.58
N GLY A 35 -8.13 -9.33 22.47
CA GLY A 35 -9.15 -8.71 21.64
C GLY A 35 -9.32 -7.30 22.17
N PHE A 36 -8.89 -6.30 21.40
CA PHE A 36 -9.32 -4.93 21.66
C PHE A 36 -10.84 -4.93 21.43
N ALA A 37 -11.61 -4.86 22.52
CA ALA A 37 -13.03 -4.60 22.42
C ALA A 37 -13.22 -3.28 21.68
N ALA A 38 -14.17 -3.24 20.74
CA ALA A 38 -14.43 -2.04 19.98
C ALA A 38 -14.81 -0.89 20.95
N PRO A 39 -14.38 0.36 20.70
CA PRO A 39 -14.76 1.49 21.54
C PRO A 39 -16.29 1.52 21.74
N PRO A 40 -16.78 1.46 23.00
CA PRO A 40 -18.20 1.46 23.26
C PRO A 40 -18.81 2.79 22.82
N VAL A 41 -20.02 2.73 22.28
CA VAL A 41 -20.75 3.90 21.79
C VAL A 41 -22.02 4.07 22.61
N ALA A 42 -22.09 5.13 23.40
CA ALA A 42 -23.29 5.55 24.09
C ALA A 42 -24.12 6.45 23.16
N VAL A 43 -25.31 6.00 22.79
CA VAL A 43 -26.23 6.73 21.92
C VAL A 43 -27.40 7.26 22.73
N GLU A 44 -27.53 8.57 22.79
CA GLU A 44 -28.69 9.26 23.33
C GLU A 44 -29.59 9.71 22.18
N LEU A 45 -30.83 9.20 22.15
CA LEU A 45 -31.83 9.53 21.14
C LEU A 45 -32.81 10.56 21.68
N ALA A 46 -32.83 11.73 21.07
CA ALA A 46 -33.78 12.80 21.33
C ALA A 46 -34.97 12.70 20.36
N THR A 47 -36.19 12.59 20.87
CA THR A 47 -37.41 12.46 20.03
C THR A 47 -38.07 13.80 19.76
N GLU A 48 -38.32 14.10 18.49
CA GLU A 48 -39.05 15.30 18.06
C GLU A 48 -40.54 15.21 18.41
N PRO A 49 -41.22 16.35 18.63
CA PRO A 49 -42.68 16.39 18.72
C PRO A 49 -43.32 15.76 17.47
N GLY A 50 -44.35 14.94 17.68
CA GLY A 50 -45.02 14.22 16.59
C GLY A 50 -44.31 12.93 16.16
N PHE A 51 -43.30 12.46 16.90
CA PHE A 51 -42.69 11.16 16.67
C PHE A 51 -43.73 10.00 16.78
N PRO A 52 -43.72 9.01 15.87
CA PRO A 52 -44.77 7.99 15.85
C PRO A 52 -44.81 7.10 17.10
N LEU A 53 -46.04 6.82 17.57
CA LEU A 53 -46.29 5.94 18.70
C LEU A 53 -45.66 4.55 18.48
N GLY A 54 -44.90 4.08 19.46
CA GLY A 54 -44.20 2.80 19.40
C GLY A 54 -42.96 2.77 18.50
N GLY A 55 -42.61 3.87 17.83
CA GLY A 55 -41.39 3.98 17.02
C GLY A 55 -40.12 3.86 17.88
N GLU A 56 -40.14 4.35 19.12
CA GLU A 56 -38.96 4.40 20.00
C GLU A 56 -38.48 3.00 20.32
N ARG A 57 -39.42 2.10 20.67
CA ARG A 57 -39.12 0.70 20.94
C ARG A 57 -38.48 0.01 19.73
N ARG A 58 -38.98 0.28 18.51
CA ARG A 58 -38.43 -0.31 17.28
C ARG A 58 -37.00 0.17 17.00
N TRP A 59 -36.72 1.46 17.24
CA TRP A 59 -35.36 2.01 17.12
C TRP A 59 -34.42 1.43 18.18
N ILE A 60 -34.87 1.33 19.43
CA ILE A 60 -34.11 0.67 20.50
C ILE A 60 -33.77 -0.77 20.11
N GLU A 61 -34.76 -1.57 19.69
CA GLU A 61 -34.56 -2.97 19.25
C GLU A 61 -33.55 -3.06 18.10
N THR A 62 -33.65 -2.15 17.11
CA THR A 62 -32.77 -2.13 15.94
C THR A 62 -31.32 -1.81 16.30
N LEU A 63 -31.13 -0.85 17.20
CA LEU A 63 -29.80 -0.36 17.60
C LEU A 63 -29.16 -1.24 18.68
N GLN A 64 -29.93 -1.82 19.61
CA GLN A 64 -29.44 -2.77 20.61
C GLN A 64 -28.93 -4.07 19.98
N ALA A 65 -29.42 -4.40 18.79
CA ALA A 65 -28.90 -5.51 17.99
C ALA A 65 -27.52 -5.21 17.36
N LEU A 66 -26.94 -4.03 17.56
CA LEU A 66 -25.58 -3.68 17.12
C LEU A 66 -24.59 -3.87 18.29
N PRO A 67 -23.38 -4.40 18.03
CA PRO A 67 -22.41 -4.68 19.09
C PRO A 67 -21.88 -3.39 19.72
N ASP A 68 -21.64 -3.43 21.03
CA ASP A 68 -21.00 -2.37 21.82
C ASP A 68 -21.70 -1.00 21.71
N VAL A 69 -23.03 -1.02 21.69
CA VAL A 69 -23.88 0.18 21.69
C VAL A 69 -24.81 0.17 22.91
N SER A 70 -24.79 1.24 23.70
CA SER A 70 -25.78 1.47 24.76
C SER A 70 -26.72 2.60 24.36
N ILE A 71 -28.04 2.40 24.49
CA ILE A 71 -29.04 3.38 24.04
C ILE A 71 -29.82 3.94 25.21
N ARG A 72 -30.01 5.27 25.21
CA ARG A 72 -30.97 5.98 26.05
C ARG A 72 -31.87 6.81 25.16
N VAL A 73 -33.16 6.89 25.49
CA VAL A 73 -34.13 7.73 24.77
C VAL A 73 -34.66 8.81 25.71
N ARG A 74 -34.84 10.02 25.19
CA ARG A 74 -35.48 11.14 25.88
C ARG A 74 -36.20 12.06 24.90
N ALA A 75 -37.06 12.92 25.41
CA ALA A 75 -37.62 14.02 24.62
C ALA A 75 -36.51 15.00 24.19
N ILE A 76 -36.65 15.58 22.99
CA ILE A 76 -35.76 16.63 22.50
C ILE A 76 -35.85 17.89 23.38
N GLN A 77 -34.70 18.52 23.62
CA GLN A 77 -34.54 19.77 24.35
C GLN A 77 -34.15 20.90 23.40
N SER A 78 -34.42 22.14 23.81
CA SER A 78 -34.03 23.31 23.02
C SER A 78 -32.50 23.35 22.83
N GLY A 79 -32.06 23.40 21.58
CA GLY A 79 -30.64 23.40 21.21
C GLY A 79 -30.03 22.02 20.94
N ASP A 80 -30.79 20.93 21.11
CA ASP A 80 -30.34 19.61 20.69
C ASP A 80 -30.04 19.58 19.19
N ARG A 81 -28.89 18.99 18.85
CA ARG A 81 -28.44 18.79 17.48
C ARG A 81 -27.70 17.46 17.40
N PRO A 82 -27.66 16.81 16.22
CA PRO A 82 -26.88 15.61 16.07
C PRO A 82 -25.40 15.91 16.33
N GLU A 83 -24.83 15.27 17.34
CA GLU A 83 -23.50 15.56 17.85
C GLU A 83 -22.79 14.26 18.23
N VAL A 84 -21.46 14.30 18.17
CA VAL A 84 -20.60 13.21 18.62
C VAL A 84 -19.50 13.82 19.47
N ARG A 85 -19.32 13.31 20.69
CA ARG A 85 -18.26 13.70 21.62
C ARG A 85 -17.39 12.48 21.94
N ALA A 86 -16.08 12.68 21.97
CA ALA A 86 -15.16 11.66 22.47
C ALA A 86 -15.13 11.73 24.01
N ALA A 87 -15.31 10.59 24.67
CA ALA A 87 -15.27 10.44 26.12
C ALA A 87 -14.22 9.37 26.48
N GLY A 88 -12.96 9.78 26.60
CA GLY A 88 -11.84 8.86 26.78
C GLY A 88 -11.70 7.89 25.61
N SER A 89 -11.84 6.59 25.87
CA SER A 89 -11.84 5.51 24.87
C SER A 89 -13.23 5.14 24.33
N SER A 90 -14.25 5.98 24.58
CA SER A 90 -15.63 5.76 24.18
C SER A 90 -16.20 6.97 23.43
N PHE A 91 -17.35 6.79 22.78
CA PHE A 91 -18.04 7.88 22.09
C PHE A 91 -19.44 8.10 22.67
N GLU A 92 -19.78 9.36 22.91
CA GLU A 92 -21.14 9.80 23.20
C GLU A 92 -21.75 10.40 21.93
N VAL A 93 -22.88 9.86 21.51
CA VAL A 93 -23.58 10.24 20.28
C VAL A 93 -24.97 10.75 20.63
N VAL A 94 -25.28 11.99 20.25
CA VAL A 94 -26.64 12.51 20.29
C VAL A 94 -27.26 12.34 18.91
N GLY A 95 -28.31 11.53 18.83
CA GLY A 95 -29.12 11.33 17.63
C GLY A 95 -30.52 11.92 17.78
N ILE A 96 -31.11 12.36 16.69
CA ILE A 96 -32.48 12.90 16.68
C ILE A 96 -33.41 11.95 15.94
N LEU A 97 -34.45 11.49 16.63
CA LEU A 97 -35.55 10.74 16.05
C LEU A 97 -36.61 11.72 15.55
N THR A 98 -36.77 11.80 14.23
CA THR A 98 -37.62 12.80 13.58
C THR A 98 -39.07 12.38 13.53
N SER A 99 -39.98 13.34 13.44
CA SER A 99 -41.42 13.10 13.22
C SER A 99 -41.74 12.18 12.02
N THR A 100 -40.84 12.07 11.04
CA THR A 100 -40.92 11.17 9.88
C THR A 100 -40.40 9.75 10.13
N ASN A 101 -40.15 9.37 11.39
CA ASN A 101 -39.56 8.08 11.79
C ASN A 101 -38.16 7.82 11.21
N GLN A 102 -37.32 8.86 11.16
CA GLN A 102 -35.93 8.75 10.73
C GLN A 102 -34.99 9.05 11.89
N LEU A 103 -33.79 8.46 11.86
CA LEU A 103 -32.70 8.75 12.78
C LEU A 103 -31.70 9.68 12.11
N ARG A 104 -31.55 10.91 12.63
CA ARG A 104 -30.52 11.87 12.22
C ARG A 104 -29.33 11.79 13.16
N LEU A 105 -28.16 11.49 12.61
CA LEU A 105 -26.86 11.48 13.29
C LEU A 105 -25.93 12.53 12.65
N LYS A 106 -24.77 12.79 13.25
CA LYS A 106 -23.78 13.70 12.65
C LYS A 106 -23.39 13.20 11.26
N GLY A 107 -23.72 13.99 10.23
CA GLY A 107 -23.39 13.71 8.83
C GLY A 107 -24.25 12.65 8.12
N ALA A 108 -25.31 12.12 8.74
CA ALA A 108 -26.13 11.08 8.11
C ALA A 108 -27.58 11.05 8.63
N THR A 109 -28.50 10.55 7.81
CA THR A 109 -29.90 10.27 8.16
C THR A 109 -30.24 8.86 7.72
N PHE A 110 -30.93 8.11 8.58
CA PHE A 110 -31.26 6.70 8.37
C PHE A 110 -32.75 6.42 8.56
N GLY A 111 -33.30 5.53 7.76
CA GLY A 111 -34.58 4.88 8.02
C GLY A 111 -34.41 3.66 8.95
N LEU A 112 -35.52 3.17 9.48
CA LEU A 112 -35.54 2.03 10.39
C LEU A 112 -34.99 0.73 9.75
N SER A 113 -35.08 0.61 8.42
CA SER A 113 -34.52 -0.51 7.64
C SER A 113 -33.00 -0.47 7.49
N ASP A 114 -32.35 0.66 7.77
CA ASP A 114 -30.97 0.92 7.35
C ASP A 114 -29.93 0.38 8.34
N ARG A 115 -30.24 -0.72 9.04
CA ARG A 115 -29.39 -1.30 10.09
C ARG A 115 -27.94 -1.50 9.62
N ALA A 116 -27.73 -1.99 8.40
CA ALA A 116 -26.40 -2.19 7.84
C ALA A 116 -25.65 -0.86 7.60
N ALA A 117 -26.35 0.21 7.22
CA ALA A 117 -25.76 1.52 7.02
C ALA A 117 -25.41 2.18 8.37
N ILE A 118 -26.25 2.01 9.39
CA ILE A 118 -25.99 2.47 10.76
C ILE A 118 -24.77 1.74 11.34
N ALA A 119 -24.66 0.42 11.15
CA ALA A 119 -23.48 -0.34 11.55
C ALA A 119 -22.19 0.23 10.92
N LYS A 120 -22.20 0.49 9.60
CA LYS A 120 -21.08 1.12 8.90
C LYS A 120 -20.76 2.53 9.42
N TRP A 121 -21.77 3.30 9.81
CA TRP A 121 -21.58 4.63 10.40
C TRP A 121 -20.90 4.54 11.78
N LEU A 122 -21.30 3.58 12.62
CA LEU A 122 -20.65 3.32 13.91
C LEU A 122 -19.21 2.83 13.74
N ASP A 123 -18.96 1.93 12.79
CA ASP A 123 -17.60 1.46 12.49
C ASP A 123 -16.71 2.61 12.02
N ARG A 124 -17.27 3.55 11.24
CA ARG A 124 -16.58 4.78 10.84
C ARG A 124 -16.29 5.67 12.03
N LEU A 125 -17.26 5.90 12.90
CA LEU A 125 -17.07 6.69 14.12
C LEU A 125 -15.93 6.11 14.97
N ARG A 126 -15.93 4.78 15.18
CA ARG A 126 -14.88 4.10 15.96
C ARG A 126 -13.50 4.22 15.33
N ALA A 127 -13.43 4.15 14.00
CA ALA A 127 -12.18 4.14 13.27
C ALA A 127 -11.60 5.54 13.00
N GLU A 128 -12.46 6.55 12.82
CA GLU A 128 -12.07 7.88 12.30
C GLU A 128 -12.47 9.03 13.24
N GLY A 129 -13.14 8.73 14.36
CA GLY A 129 -13.66 9.72 15.28
C GLY A 129 -14.79 10.57 14.70
N ALA A 130 -15.16 11.62 15.44
CA ALA A 130 -16.28 12.49 15.09
C ALA A 130 -16.06 13.27 13.79
N ASP A 131 -14.81 13.57 13.43
CA ASP A 131 -14.49 14.42 12.27
C ASP A 131 -14.45 13.63 10.97
N GLY A 132 -14.01 12.37 11.02
CA GLY A 132 -14.04 11.46 9.86
C GLY A 132 -15.45 11.12 9.36
N LEU A 133 -16.49 11.36 10.17
CA LEU A 133 -17.88 11.17 9.74
C LEU A 133 -18.29 12.13 8.62
N THR A 134 -17.73 13.34 8.60
CA THR A 134 -18.11 14.42 7.67
C THR A 134 -16.97 14.88 6.77
N ALA A 135 -15.74 14.41 7.00
CA ALA A 135 -14.60 14.77 6.19
C ALA A 135 -14.79 14.34 4.71
N PRO A 136 -14.48 15.22 3.74
CA PRO A 136 -14.44 14.85 2.32
C PRO A 136 -13.50 13.68 2.08
N ARG A 137 -13.88 12.79 1.16
CA ARG A 137 -13.07 11.62 0.78
C ARG A 137 -12.46 11.82 -0.59
N GLY A 138 -11.17 11.56 -0.68
CA GLY A 138 -10.40 11.56 -1.91
C GLY A 138 -10.04 10.14 -2.36
N PRO A 139 -8.86 9.97 -2.98
CA PRO A 139 -8.33 8.68 -3.40
C PRO A 139 -8.42 7.60 -2.32
N PHE A 140 -8.69 6.37 -2.72
CA PHE A 140 -8.82 5.20 -1.85
C PHE A 140 -9.93 5.32 -0.78
N GLY A 141 -10.86 6.26 -0.95
CA GLY A 141 -11.91 6.56 0.02
C GLY A 141 -11.38 7.15 1.33
N MET A 142 -10.19 7.74 1.32
CA MET A 142 -9.50 8.32 2.47
C MET A 142 -9.80 9.80 2.66
N THR A 143 -9.70 10.27 3.91
CA THR A 143 -9.58 11.70 4.18
C THR A 143 -8.19 12.23 3.78
N ALA A 144 -8.04 13.54 3.66
CA ALA A 144 -6.74 14.15 3.35
C ALA A 144 -5.67 13.77 4.39
N ASP A 145 -6.00 13.83 5.68
CA ASP A 145 -5.05 13.49 6.76
C ASP A 145 -4.63 12.01 6.71
N GLN A 146 -5.55 11.11 6.38
CA GLN A 146 -5.25 9.69 6.22
C GLN A 146 -4.31 9.42 5.05
N LEU A 147 -4.55 10.10 3.91
CA LEU A 147 -3.70 9.96 2.74
C LEU A 147 -2.29 10.51 3.04
N THR A 148 -2.19 11.68 3.67
CA THR A 148 -0.91 12.27 4.11
C THR A 148 -0.17 11.31 5.06
N ALA A 149 -0.87 10.74 6.06
CA ALA A 149 -0.25 9.80 6.99
C ALA A 149 0.26 8.52 6.32
N LEU A 150 -0.46 7.99 5.32
CA LEU A 150 0.01 6.85 4.53
C LEU A 150 1.21 7.24 3.67
N HIS A 151 1.15 8.40 3.02
CA HIS A 151 2.24 8.92 2.18
C HIS A 151 3.53 9.10 2.99
N ASP A 152 3.45 9.71 4.17
CA ASP A 152 4.58 9.87 5.09
C ASP A 152 5.15 8.53 5.57
N ARG A 153 4.29 7.54 5.81
CA ARG A 153 4.70 6.19 6.20
C ARG A 153 5.46 5.47 5.08
N LEU A 154 5.07 5.70 3.84
CA LEU A 154 5.69 5.11 2.65
C LEU A 154 6.91 5.88 2.16
N ARG A 155 7.18 7.07 2.70
CA ARG A 155 8.30 7.94 2.36
C ARG A 155 9.71 7.36 2.56
N PRO A 156 10.02 6.52 3.57
CA PRO A 156 11.39 6.05 3.77
C PRO A 156 11.94 5.35 2.53
N ALA A 157 13.20 5.64 2.19
CA ALA A 157 13.90 4.93 1.12
C ALA A 157 14.01 3.43 1.44
N VAL A 158 13.87 2.59 0.41
CA VAL A 158 13.97 1.13 0.53
C VAL A 158 15.29 0.73 1.17
N GLY A 159 16.39 1.29 0.66
CA GLY A 159 17.74 1.00 1.11
C GLY A 159 18.26 -0.37 0.69
N GLY A 160 19.56 -0.41 0.38
CA GLY A 160 20.29 -1.60 -0.06
C GLY A 160 19.86 -2.13 -1.43
N PRO A 161 20.61 -3.09 -2.01
CA PRO A 161 20.30 -3.64 -3.32
C PRO A 161 18.95 -4.37 -3.36
N THR A 162 18.29 -4.28 -4.50
CA THR A 162 16.93 -4.77 -4.74
C THR A 162 16.80 -5.57 -6.03
N LYS A 163 17.65 -5.35 -7.03
CA LYS A 163 17.58 -6.10 -8.29
C LYS A 163 17.81 -7.60 -8.05
N GLU A 164 17.10 -8.43 -8.81
CA GLU A 164 17.04 -9.90 -8.74
C GLU A 164 16.51 -10.48 -7.41
N THR A 165 16.16 -9.65 -6.43
CA THR A 165 15.56 -10.13 -5.18
C THR A 165 14.17 -10.73 -5.46
N ALA A 166 13.81 -11.77 -4.69
CA ALA A 166 12.49 -12.37 -4.78
C ALA A 166 11.42 -11.35 -4.37
N LEU A 167 10.34 -11.24 -5.15
CA LEU A 167 9.34 -10.19 -4.95
C LEU A 167 8.63 -10.32 -3.59
N ASP A 168 8.44 -11.54 -3.08
CA ASP A 168 7.86 -11.77 -1.76
C ASP A 168 8.74 -11.23 -0.61
N LEU A 169 10.06 -11.40 -0.70
CA LEU A 169 11.03 -10.84 0.25
C LEU A 169 11.08 -9.31 0.14
N PHE A 170 11.01 -8.78 -1.09
CA PHE A 170 10.94 -7.35 -1.32
C PHE A 170 9.68 -6.73 -0.69
N VAL A 171 8.49 -7.31 -0.92
CA VAL A 171 7.23 -6.87 -0.32
C VAL A 171 7.29 -6.88 1.22
N ARG A 172 7.89 -7.92 1.81
CA ARG A 172 8.10 -7.98 3.27
C ARG A 172 9.02 -6.88 3.76
N ARG A 173 10.16 -6.68 3.11
CA ARG A 173 11.12 -5.60 3.42
C ARG A 173 10.42 -4.24 3.39
N ILE A 174 9.58 -3.98 2.39
CA ILE A 174 8.79 -2.75 2.29
C ILE A 174 7.86 -2.58 3.50
N GLY A 175 7.14 -3.64 3.89
CA GLY A 175 6.27 -3.61 5.07
C GLY A 175 7.04 -3.29 6.35
N GLU A 176 8.18 -3.94 6.57
CA GLU A 176 9.07 -3.72 7.72
C GLU A 176 9.66 -2.31 7.72
N ARG A 177 10.14 -1.82 6.56
CA ARG A 177 10.81 -0.52 6.42
C ARG A 177 9.86 0.65 6.60
N SER A 178 8.63 0.52 6.09
CA SER A 178 7.60 1.55 6.21
C SER A 178 6.79 1.44 7.52
N GLY A 179 6.81 0.28 8.19
CA GLY A 179 5.86 0.00 9.28
C GLY A 179 4.43 -0.17 8.79
N SER A 180 4.24 -0.49 7.50
CA SER A 180 2.91 -0.73 6.91
C SER A 180 2.57 -2.21 6.92
N SER A 181 1.34 -2.56 7.27
CA SER A 181 0.82 -3.90 7.04
C SER A 181 0.61 -4.13 5.55
N VAL A 182 1.43 -5.00 4.94
CA VAL A 182 1.29 -5.42 3.55
C VAL A 182 0.80 -6.87 3.48
N SER A 183 -0.34 -7.09 2.84
CA SER A 183 -0.93 -8.42 2.64
C SER A 183 -0.95 -8.79 1.16
N ILE A 184 -0.79 -10.08 0.87
CA ILE A 184 -0.80 -10.61 -0.50
C ILE A 184 -2.06 -11.45 -0.66
N ASP A 185 -2.83 -11.18 -1.72
CA ASP A 185 -4.00 -11.99 -2.05
C ASP A 185 -3.65 -13.43 -2.37
N ASP A 186 -4.49 -14.35 -1.89
CA ASP A 186 -4.32 -15.77 -2.15
C ASP A 186 -4.29 -16.07 -3.65
N GLY A 187 -5.08 -15.34 -4.44
CA GLY A 187 -5.14 -15.49 -5.90
C GLY A 187 -3.89 -15.03 -6.66
N VAL A 188 -2.92 -14.36 -6.02
CA VAL A 188 -1.66 -13.90 -6.66
C VAL A 188 -0.41 -14.37 -5.92
N ARG A 189 -0.57 -15.21 -4.89
CA ARG A 189 0.54 -15.64 -4.03
C ARG A 189 1.65 -16.34 -4.81
N ASP A 190 1.29 -17.18 -5.77
CA ASP A 190 2.25 -17.92 -6.59
C ASP A 190 2.92 -17.04 -7.66
N ASP A 191 2.23 -16.01 -8.13
CA ASP A 191 2.82 -15.01 -9.04
C ASP A 191 3.88 -14.19 -8.30
N VAL A 192 3.57 -13.73 -7.08
CA VAL A 192 4.53 -13.04 -6.21
C VAL A 192 5.74 -13.91 -5.87
N ARG A 193 5.56 -15.21 -5.58
CA ARG A 193 6.66 -16.12 -5.25
C ARG A 193 7.60 -16.40 -6.42
N ARG A 194 7.09 -16.40 -7.65
CA ARG A 194 7.89 -16.68 -8.86
C ARG A 194 8.58 -15.44 -9.41
N ALA A 195 8.01 -14.26 -9.15
CA ALA A 195 8.53 -13.00 -9.65
C ALA A 195 9.81 -12.55 -8.92
N ARG A 196 10.62 -11.80 -9.66
CA ARG A 196 11.81 -11.10 -9.16
C ARG A 196 11.70 -9.61 -9.45
N VAL A 197 12.40 -8.82 -8.64
CA VAL A 197 12.53 -7.38 -8.84
C VAL A 197 13.54 -7.11 -9.97
N PRO A 198 13.16 -6.49 -11.10
CA PRO A 198 14.04 -6.40 -12.26
C PRO A 198 14.99 -5.19 -12.26
N ASP A 199 14.72 -4.18 -11.45
CA ASP A 199 15.48 -2.92 -11.39
C ASP A 199 15.97 -2.61 -9.98
N GLU A 200 16.84 -1.60 -9.85
CA GLU A 200 17.27 -1.09 -8.56
C GLU A 200 16.37 0.04 -8.05
N PHE A 201 15.82 -0.15 -6.84
CA PHE A 201 14.92 0.77 -6.15
C PHE A 201 15.48 1.27 -4.80
N GLU A 202 16.76 1.03 -4.51
CA GLU A 202 17.39 1.34 -3.22
C GLU A 202 17.18 2.81 -2.76
N LYS A 203 17.17 3.74 -3.73
CA LYS A 203 17.06 5.18 -3.51
C LYS A 203 15.63 5.70 -3.55
N LEU A 204 14.69 4.88 -3.99
CA LEU A 204 13.28 5.25 -4.05
C LEU A 204 12.64 4.97 -2.68
N SER A 205 11.60 5.73 -2.38
CA SER A 205 10.70 5.50 -1.27
C SER A 205 9.89 4.22 -1.45
N CYS A 206 9.45 3.67 -0.32
CA CYS A 206 8.80 2.38 -0.25
C CYS A 206 7.53 2.29 -1.11
N GLY A 207 6.71 3.35 -1.16
CA GLY A 207 5.46 3.37 -1.91
C GLY A 207 5.69 3.23 -3.41
N THR A 208 6.47 4.15 -3.98
CA THR A 208 6.84 4.14 -5.40
C THR A 208 7.58 2.86 -5.79
N ALA A 209 8.53 2.40 -4.97
CA ALA A 209 9.29 1.18 -5.24
C ALA A 209 8.39 -0.08 -5.24
N LEU A 210 7.44 -0.17 -4.31
CA LEU A 210 6.45 -1.24 -4.27
C LEU A 210 5.58 -1.24 -5.53
N ALA A 211 5.04 -0.08 -5.91
CA ALA A 211 4.22 0.04 -7.11
C ALA A 211 4.98 -0.36 -8.38
N ALA A 212 6.23 0.09 -8.53
CA ALA A 212 7.08 -0.25 -9.67
C ALA A 212 7.37 -1.76 -9.74
N ALA A 213 7.77 -2.37 -8.62
CA ALA A 213 8.08 -3.80 -8.54
C ALA A 213 6.87 -4.68 -8.86
N LEU A 214 5.70 -4.36 -8.30
CA LEU A 214 4.47 -5.12 -8.53
C LEU A 214 3.99 -5.03 -9.97
N ARG A 215 4.07 -3.85 -10.59
CA ARG A 215 3.60 -3.62 -11.96
C ARG A 215 4.29 -4.55 -12.96
N ASN A 216 5.57 -4.86 -12.73
CA ASN A 216 6.36 -5.79 -13.55
C ASN A 216 5.85 -7.23 -13.49
N ALA A 217 5.14 -7.61 -12.44
CA ALA A 217 4.49 -8.92 -12.31
C ALA A 217 3.00 -8.89 -12.72
N GLY A 218 2.49 -7.79 -13.29
CA GLY A 218 1.07 -7.60 -13.58
C GLY A 218 0.21 -7.40 -12.31
N LEU A 219 0.84 -7.03 -11.21
CA LEU A 219 0.22 -6.84 -9.90
C LEU A 219 0.18 -5.35 -9.55
N VAL A 220 -0.66 -5.00 -8.57
CA VAL A 220 -0.81 -3.64 -8.06
C VAL A 220 -0.96 -3.64 -6.54
N ALA A 221 -0.58 -2.53 -5.91
CA ALA A 221 -0.87 -2.26 -4.51
C ALA A 221 -2.18 -1.46 -4.40
N THR A 222 -3.19 -2.05 -3.78
CA THR A 222 -4.43 -1.38 -3.41
C THR A 222 -4.41 -1.04 -1.93
N ILE A 223 -5.16 -0.02 -1.54
CA ILE A 223 -5.27 0.39 -0.14
C ILE A 223 -6.60 -0.07 0.43
N GLU A 224 -6.55 -0.77 1.56
CA GLU A 224 -7.72 -1.27 2.28
C GLU A 224 -7.77 -0.74 3.71
N ARG A 225 -8.97 -0.78 4.31
CA ARG A 225 -9.13 -0.55 5.74
C ARG A 225 -9.44 -1.87 6.44
N ARG A 226 -8.62 -2.21 7.44
CA ARG A 226 -8.85 -3.37 8.32
C ARG A 226 -8.83 -2.90 9.76
N GLY A 227 -9.94 -3.08 10.48
CA GLY A 227 -10.05 -2.67 11.89
C GLY A 227 -9.83 -1.16 12.12
N GLY A 228 -10.08 -0.33 11.10
CA GLY A 228 -9.82 1.11 11.15
C GLY A 228 -8.43 1.54 10.72
N GLU A 229 -7.47 0.60 10.62
CA GLU A 229 -6.13 0.87 10.12
C GLU A 229 -6.04 0.75 8.60
N THR A 230 -5.23 1.63 8.02
CA THR A 230 -4.83 1.58 6.61
C THR A 230 -3.83 0.45 6.38
N ALA A 231 -4.19 -0.50 5.53
CA ALA A 231 -3.34 -1.60 5.11
C ALA A 231 -3.16 -1.63 3.59
N ILE A 232 -2.03 -2.17 3.14
CA ILE A 232 -1.72 -2.36 1.73
C ILE A 232 -2.06 -3.79 1.35
N ARG A 233 -2.74 -3.96 0.24
CA ARG A 233 -3.08 -5.27 -0.33
C ARG A 233 -2.52 -5.39 -1.73
N VAL A 234 -1.80 -6.47 -1.99
CA VAL A 234 -1.28 -6.82 -3.31
C VAL A 234 -2.30 -7.69 -4.02
N THR A 235 -2.73 -7.26 -5.21
CA THR A 235 -3.71 -7.98 -6.04
C THR A 235 -3.40 -7.81 -7.53
N ARG A 236 -4.21 -8.40 -8.42
CA ARG A 236 -4.06 -8.25 -9.87
C ARG A 236 -4.56 -6.87 -10.32
N ALA A 237 -3.89 -6.29 -11.31
CA ALA A 237 -4.32 -5.02 -11.90
C ALA A 237 -5.77 -5.06 -12.42
N ASP A 238 -6.18 -6.18 -13.04
CA ASP A 238 -7.52 -6.38 -13.59
C ASP A 238 -8.66 -6.45 -12.55
N ARG A 239 -8.33 -6.56 -11.25
CA ARG A 239 -9.28 -6.61 -10.13
C ARG A 239 -9.30 -5.34 -9.29
N ALA A 240 -8.44 -4.37 -9.59
CA ALA A 240 -8.33 -3.13 -8.83
C ALA A 240 -8.98 -1.98 -9.61
N THR A 241 -9.90 -1.26 -8.96
CA THR A 241 -10.46 -0.02 -9.52
C THR A 241 -9.51 1.17 -9.30
N GLU A 242 -8.72 1.12 -8.24
CA GLU A 242 -7.78 2.18 -7.85
C GLU A 242 -6.57 1.53 -7.18
N TYR A 243 -5.37 2.01 -7.49
CA TYR A 243 -4.12 1.45 -6.97
C TYR A 243 -3.06 2.55 -6.74
N TRP A 244 -2.11 2.25 -5.87
CA TRP A 244 -1.00 3.12 -5.54
C TRP A 244 -0.12 3.37 -6.77
N PRO A 245 0.22 4.62 -7.10
CA PRO A 245 0.89 4.95 -8.34
C PRO A 245 2.40 4.68 -8.28
N VAL A 246 3.02 4.53 -9.46
CA VAL A 246 4.48 4.56 -9.60
C VAL A 246 4.96 6.01 -9.62
N GLY A 247 5.07 6.61 -8.43
CA GLY A 247 5.39 8.03 -8.26
C GLY A 247 4.37 8.99 -8.85
N TYR A 248 4.65 10.28 -8.69
CA TYR A 248 3.76 11.39 -9.00
C TYR A 248 4.39 12.33 -10.04
N ALA A 249 3.56 13.12 -10.70
CA ALA A 249 4.06 14.21 -11.52
C ALA A 249 4.76 15.25 -10.62
N PRO A 250 5.92 15.79 -11.01
CA PRO A 250 6.58 16.83 -10.23
C PRO A 250 5.75 18.11 -10.21
N GLU A 251 5.64 18.74 -9.04
CA GLU A 251 5.00 20.06 -8.89
C GLU A 251 5.85 21.20 -9.48
N SER A 252 7.18 21.01 -9.46
CA SER A 252 8.16 21.97 -9.99
C SER A 252 8.56 21.66 -11.43
N SER A 253 9.15 22.64 -12.12
CA SER A 253 9.59 22.46 -13.50
C SER A 253 10.60 21.31 -13.66
N PRO A 254 10.60 20.57 -14.80
CA PRO A 254 11.55 19.49 -15.09
C PRO A 254 13.02 19.85 -14.86
N ARG A 255 13.41 21.08 -15.20
CA ARG A 255 14.80 21.56 -15.04
C ARG A 255 15.19 21.76 -13.58
N ALA A 256 14.23 22.07 -12.70
CA ALA A 256 14.48 22.20 -11.27
C ALA A 256 14.64 20.83 -10.59
N VAL A 257 13.77 19.86 -10.94
CA VAL A 257 13.76 18.54 -10.29
C VAL A 257 14.81 17.57 -10.84
N ALA A 258 15.20 17.73 -12.11
CA ALA A 258 16.15 16.85 -12.78
C ALA A 258 17.13 17.66 -13.66
N PRO A 259 17.97 18.54 -13.08
CA PRO A 259 18.81 19.46 -13.82
C PRO A 259 19.85 18.74 -14.71
N SER A 260 20.35 17.58 -14.29
CA SER A 260 21.34 16.78 -15.03
C SER A 260 20.85 16.38 -16.43
N LEU A 261 19.54 16.25 -16.62
CA LEU A 261 18.93 15.97 -17.92
C LEU A 261 19.16 17.08 -18.96
N PHE A 262 19.42 18.30 -18.52
CA PHE A 262 19.60 19.47 -19.38
C PHE A 262 21.07 19.87 -19.56
N THR A 263 22.00 19.04 -19.06
CA THR A 263 23.43 19.20 -19.28
C THR A 263 23.78 18.86 -20.72
N TYR A 264 24.52 19.76 -21.38
CA TYR A 264 24.98 19.58 -22.75
C TYR A 264 26.25 18.73 -22.83
N LEU A 265 26.34 17.91 -23.88
CA LEU A 265 27.50 17.13 -24.25
C LEU A 265 27.58 16.98 -25.77
N GLN A 266 28.79 16.73 -26.27
CA GLN A 266 28.96 16.15 -27.59
C GLN A 266 28.67 14.65 -27.48
N VAL A 267 27.83 14.11 -28.35
CA VAL A 267 27.46 12.69 -28.35
C VAL A 267 27.40 12.16 -29.76
N GLU A 268 27.76 10.89 -29.91
CA GLU A 268 27.53 10.07 -31.09
C GLU A 268 27.23 8.65 -30.61
N ILE A 269 26.16 8.05 -31.10
CA ILE A 269 25.78 6.66 -30.79
C ILE A 269 25.54 5.95 -32.12
N ASN A 270 26.28 4.88 -32.36
CA ASN A 270 26.29 4.17 -33.64
C ASN A 270 25.89 2.71 -33.43
N ASP A 271 24.65 2.39 -33.83
CA ASP A 271 24.11 1.02 -33.80
C ASP A 271 24.35 0.28 -32.48
N THR A 272 24.04 0.95 -31.36
CA THR A 272 24.27 0.43 -30.01
C THR A 272 22.95 -0.13 -29.45
N PRO A 273 22.94 -1.24 -28.71
CA PRO A 273 21.75 -1.68 -27.97
C PRO A 273 21.22 -0.56 -27.06
N LEU A 274 19.90 -0.45 -26.95
CA LEU A 274 19.26 0.54 -26.10
C LEU A 274 19.60 0.29 -24.62
N ALA A 275 19.62 -0.97 -24.19
CA ALA A 275 20.04 -1.34 -22.83
C ALA A 275 21.44 -0.81 -22.48
N GLU A 276 22.42 -1.02 -23.37
CA GLU A 276 23.79 -0.51 -23.21
C GLU A 276 23.84 1.02 -23.20
N THR A 277 23.05 1.66 -24.07
CA THR A 277 22.92 3.13 -24.12
C THR A 277 22.39 3.69 -22.80
N LEU A 278 21.35 3.08 -22.23
CA LEU A 278 20.77 3.48 -20.94
C LEU A 278 21.76 3.27 -19.79
N ALA A 279 22.45 2.13 -19.77
CA ALA A 279 23.47 1.81 -18.76
C ALA A 279 24.66 2.80 -18.80
N ALA A 280 25.07 3.27 -19.98
CA ALA A 280 26.13 4.26 -20.11
C ALA A 280 25.71 5.68 -19.67
N ILE A 281 24.43 6.02 -19.83
CA ILE A 281 23.88 7.34 -19.49
C ILE A 281 23.55 7.45 -17.99
N GLN A 282 22.96 6.41 -17.40
CA GLN A 282 22.43 6.42 -16.03
C GLN A 282 23.41 6.98 -14.97
N PRO A 283 24.68 6.53 -14.89
CA PRO A 283 25.62 7.04 -13.88
C PRO A 283 25.87 8.55 -13.99
N ARG A 284 25.77 9.11 -15.20
CA ARG A 284 25.99 10.55 -15.47
C ARG A 284 24.79 11.41 -15.10
N LEU A 285 23.60 10.83 -15.08
CA LEU A 285 22.38 11.52 -14.67
C LEU A 285 22.28 11.64 -13.15
N GLY A 286 22.80 10.66 -12.42
CA GLY A 286 22.60 10.54 -10.98
C GLY A 286 21.13 10.30 -10.59
N LEU A 287 20.27 9.93 -11.55
CA LEU A 287 18.85 9.66 -11.37
C LEU A 287 18.60 8.16 -11.48
N PRO A 288 17.72 7.58 -10.63
CA PRO A 288 17.23 6.23 -10.86
C PRO A 288 16.49 6.13 -12.19
N LEU A 289 16.76 5.06 -12.95
CA LEU A 289 15.99 4.68 -14.13
C LEU A 289 15.13 3.49 -13.72
N VAL A 290 13.82 3.63 -13.88
CA VAL A 290 12.81 2.64 -13.51
C VAL A 290 12.07 2.26 -14.78
N ILE A 291 12.03 0.98 -15.13
CA ILE A 291 11.51 0.51 -16.41
C ILE A 291 10.19 -0.25 -16.17
N ASP A 292 9.18 0.07 -16.99
CA ASP A 292 7.90 -0.65 -17.01
C ASP A 292 8.03 -1.94 -17.82
N HIS A 293 8.75 -2.93 -17.28
CA HIS A 293 9.01 -4.21 -17.97
C HIS A 293 7.73 -4.90 -18.41
N ASN A 294 6.62 -4.75 -17.67
CA ASN A 294 5.33 -5.30 -18.06
C ASN A 294 4.78 -4.62 -19.34
N SER A 295 4.81 -3.29 -19.42
CA SER A 295 4.39 -2.59 -20.65
C SER A 295 5.30 -2.90 -21.84
N LEU A 296 6.62 -3.02 -21.62
CA LEU A 296 7.57 -3.43 -22.65
C LEU A 296 7.27 -4.84 -23.16
N ALA A 297 7.07 -5.81 -22.26
CA ALA A 297 6.75 -7.20 -22.60
C ALA A 297 5.43 -7.31 -23.37
N ARG A 298 4.40 -6.54 -22.99
CA ARG A 298 3.10 -6.50 -23.70
C ARG A 298 3.21 -6.02 -25.14
N GLU A 299 4.16 -5.13 -25.43
CA GLU A 299 4.42 -4.62 -26.78
C GLU A 299 5.56 -5.37 -27.49
N GLY A 300 6.12 -6.43 -26.88
CA GLY A 300 7.20 -7.23 -27.44
C GLY A 300 8.51 -6.46 -27.65
N ILE A 301 8.81 -5.50 -26.76
CA ILE A 301 10.00 -4.64 -26.86
C ILE A 301 11.12 -5.20 -25.99
N GLU A 302 12.20 -5.63 -26.62
CA GLU A 302 13.41 -6.12 -25.96
C GLU A 302 14.52 -5.06 -26.04
N LEU A 303 15.00 -4.57 -24.90
CA LEU A 303 15.97 -3.46 -24.82
C LEU A 303 17.36 -3.83 -25.38
N ASP A 304 17.75 -5.09 -25.28
CA ASP A 304 19.03 -5.59 -25.81
C ASP A 304 19.00 -5.78 -27.33
N ALA A 305 17.81 -6.01 -27.90
CA ALA A 305 17.63 -6.17 -29.35
C ALA A 305 17.40 -4.81 -30.05
N ALA A 306 16.82 -3.83 -29.34
CA ALA A 306 16.54 -2.52 -29.90
C ALA A 306 17.84 -1.74 -30.14
N ARG A 307 18.18 -1.51 -31.42
CA ARG A 307 19.35 -0.73 -31.83
C ARG A 307 19.00 0.74 -31.96
N VAL A 308 19.86 1.61 -31.43
CA VAL A 308 19.69 3.06 -31.51
C VAL A 308 20.86 3.73 -32.20
N ARG A 309 20.55 4.82 -32.91
CA ARG A 309 21.54 5.68 -33.55
C ARG A 309 21.27 7.13 -33.23
N ILE A 310 22.31 7.87 -32.86
CA ILE A 310 22.28 9.32 -32.68
C ILE A 310 23.49 9.90 -33.43
N PRO A 311 23.27 10.76 -34.45
CA PRO A 311 24.36 11.37 -35.19
C PRO A 311 25.21 12.24 -34.28
N SER A 312 26.47 12.47 -34.68
CA SER A 312 27.38 13.34 -33.93
C SER A 312 26.82 14.76 -33.84
N GLU A 313 26.40 15.17 -32.65
CA GLU A 313 25.88 16.51 -32.39
C GLU A 313 26.14 16.96 -30.95
N ARG A 314 26.18 18.29 -30.74
CA ARG A 314 26.13 18.88 -29.41
C ARG A 314 24.68 19.03 -28.97
N THR A 315 24.29 18.33 -27.91
CA THR A 315 22.91 18.24 -27.43
C THR A 315 22.87 17.98 -25.93
N TYR A 316 21.71 17.74 -25.32
CA TYR A 316 21.56 17.49 -23.88
C TYR A 316 20.90 16.13 -23.59
N TYR A 317 21.13 15.57 -22.40
CA TYR A 317 20.73 14.20 -22.06
C TYR A 317 19.25 13.87 -22.30
N LYS A 318 18.32 14.75 -21.94
CA LYS A 318 16.89 14.50 -22.21
C LYS A 318 16.62 14.34 -23.71
N ARG A 319 17.22 15.15 -24.57
CA ARG A 319 17.04 15.01 -26.03
C ARG A 319 17.68 13.73 -26.56
N ILE A 320 18.80 13.30 -25.98
CA ILE A 320 19.43 12.00 -26.27
C ILE A 320 18.49 10.85 -25.91
N LEU A 321 17.96 10.86 -24.68
CA LEU A 321 17.03 9.85 -24.18
C LEU A 321 15.75 9.81 -25.01
N ASP A 322 15.10 10.96 -25.27
CA ASP A 322 13.86 11.03 -26.06
C ASP A 322 14.07 10.44 -27.46
N ARG A 323 15.22 10.71 -28.10
CA ARG A 323 15.56 10.16 -29.42
C ARG A 323 15.90 8.67 -29.40
N ALA A 324 16.65 8.21 -28.41
CA ALA A 324 17.01 6.81 -28.26
C ALA A 324 15.76 5.96 -27.94
N LEU A 325 14.99 6.36 -26.93
CA LEU A 325 13.75 5.69 -26.53
C LEU A 325 12.69 5.72 -27.63
N GLY A 326 12.56 6.86 -28.33
CA GLY A 326 11.60 7.01 -29.43
C GLY A 326 11.83 6.03 -30.59
N GLN A 327 13.10 5.67 -30.89
CA GLN A 327 13.43 4.65 -31.89
C GLN A 327 12.91 3.26 -31.51
N ALA A 328 12.76 2.98 -30.20
CA ALA A 328 12.19 1.75 -29.66
C ALA A 328 10.70 1.88 -29.27
N LYS A 329 10.01 2.97 -29.67
CA LYS A 329 8.62 3.27 -29.27
C LYS A 329 8.40 3.41 -27.75
N LEU A 330 9.44 3.86 -27.04
CA LEU A 330 9.42 4.14 -25.61
C LEU A 330 9.47 5.66 -25.35
N ARG A 331 9.17 6.05 -24.12
CA ARG A 331 9.33 7.41 -23.60
C ARG A 331 9.86 7.39 -22.17
N ALA A 332 10.49 8.48 -21.76
CA ALA A 332 10.83 8.73 -20.37
C ALA A 332 9.95 9.84 -19.79
N GLU A 333 9.38 9.59 -18.62
CA GLU A 333 8.66 10.57 -17.81
C GLU A 333 9.49 10.89 -16.56
N ILE A 334 9.62 12.17 -16.22
CA ILE A 334 10.17 12.55 -14.92
C ILE A 334 9.04 12.39 -13.90
N ARG A 335 9.29 11.59 -12.88
CA ARG A 335 8.39 11.40 -11.75
C ARG A 335 9.12 11.67 -10.44
N VAL A 336 8.36 11.98 -9.40
CA VAL A 336 8.85 12.12 -8.03
C VAL A 336 8.20 11.08 -7.14
N ASP A 337 8.95 10.57 -6.19
CA ASP A 337 8.44 9.60 -5.23
C ASP A 337 7.84 10.30 -3.99
N GLU A 338 7.42 9.52 -2.99
CA GLU A 338 6.83 10.06 -1.76
C GLU A 338 7.79 10.98 -0.96
N ALA A 339 9.10 10.90 -1.21
CA ALA A 339 10.12 11.73 -0.59
C ALA A 339 10.51 12.95 -1.45
N GLY A 340 9.88 13.15 -2.62
CA GLY A 340 10.26 14.17 -3.58
C GLY A 340 11.52 13.84 -4.38
N THR A 341 12.02 12.60 -4.30
CA THR A 341 13.17 12.13 -5.05
C THR A 341 12.76 11.92 -6.51
N ALA A 342 13.43 12.62 -7.42
CA ALA A 342 13.17 12.49 -8.84
C ALA A 342 13.76 11.20 -9.42
N PHE A 343 13.03 10.58 -10.34
CA PHE A 343 13.49 9.43 -11.13
C PHE A 343 12.91 9.48 -12.55
N LEU A 344 13.50 8.70 -13.45
CA LEU A 344 13.00 8.51 -14.80
C LEU A 344 12.17 7.23 -14.87
N TRP A 345 10.88 7.38 -15.19
CA TRP A 345 10.00 6.27 -15.52
C TRP A 345 10.00 6.02 -17.04
N ILE A 346 10.53 4.88 -17.46
CA ILE A 346 10.63 4.48 -18.86
C ILE A 346 9.49 3.51 -19.18
N THR A 347 8.64 3.87 -20.12
CA THR A 347 7.46 3.08 -20.51
C THR A 347 7.15 3.26 -22.00
N THR A 348 6.16 2.54 -22.50
CA THR A 348 5.74 2.58 -23.90
C THR A 348 5.06 3.91 -24.27
N LEU A 349 5.09 4.29 -25.54
CA LEU A 349 4.38 5.49 -26.03
C LEU A 349 2.86 5.38 -25.89
N ARG A 350 2.30 4.16 -25.98
CA ARG A 350 0.90 3.90 -25.65
C ARG A 350 0.75 3.98 -24.13
N ARG A 351 -0.28 4.71 -23.68
CA ARG A 351 -0.68 4.69 -22.27
C ARG A 351 -1.04 3.24 -21.94
N GLY A 352 -0.25 2.60 -21.08
CA GLY A 352 -0.69 1.38 -20.41
C GLY A 352 -1.77 1.78 -19.43
N ASP A 353 -3.02 1.42 -19.75
CA ASP A 353 -4.20 1.64 -18.92
C ASP A 353 -3.96 1.27 -17.46
#